data_AF-A0AAU1GB52-F1
#
_entry.id   AF-A0AAU1GB52-F1
#
_cell.length_a   1.000
_cell.length_b   1.000
_cell.length_c   1.000
_cell.angle_alpha   90.00
_cell.angle_beta   90.00
_cell.angle_gamma   90.00
#
_symmetry.space_group_name_H-M   'P 1'
#
loop_
_entity.id
_entity.type
_entity.pdbx_description
1 polymer ?
#
loop_
_entity_poly.entity_id
_entity_poly.type
_entity_poly.pdbx_seq_one_letter_code
_entity_poly.pdbx_strand_id
1 'polypeptide(L)'
;MARFNLRSSASTSAPASASRPASPVRSTRRTRTHEGGPGHERDARSELFLLAVANFVTQQTSYESGEDRDDRFGALVRRLAVDDPAWTAGLLGWLRGDANMRTASLVGAAEYVRARLDAGATDGPSNRQVVDSVLRRADEPGELLAYWTATYGRNVPKPVKRGIADAVRRLYSGTSLLKYDTDSKGYRFGDVLNLVHASPDPAKAWQGELFRYALDRRHHPESAEVPAGNRTLAAHRALMALPVSERRGVVLAPDGAERLAEAGMTWEALAGWLQGPMDAAAWEAVIPSMGAMALLRNLRNFDQAGVSDEVAEQVGLRICDPEAVARARQFPFRYLAAYQHAPSLRWAYPLERALGHSLGNVPALPGRTLVLVDRSGSMWSSLSDRSKLNRADAAAVFGAALALRAEDADLVQFGSTSQVVPYSRGESVLKVLERFGNLGGTYTAQAVREHYRGHDRVLIITDEQAASYGYGGDPTAQVPPTVPVYTWNLAGYRVGHAPSGSANRHTFGGLTDAAFRMVSLIEGGRDADWPWAAASASA
;
A
#
# COMPACT_ATOMS: atom_id res chain seq x y z
N MET A 1 71.50 -12.71 43.03
CA MET A 1 70.11 -12.20 42.90
C MET A 1 69.33 -13.17 42.03
N ALA A 2 68.34 -13.86 42.60
CA ALA A 2 67.66 -14.99 42.00
C ALA A 2 66.32 -14.61 41.33
N ARG A 3 65.95 -15.42 40.32
CA ARG A 3 64.70 -15.47 39.54
C ARG A 3 63.43 -15.52 40.41
N PHE A 4 62.26 -15.12 39.87
CA PHE A 4 61.04 -15.96 39.79
C PHE A 4 59.88 -15.32 38.98
N ASN A 5 59.16 -16.19 38.26
CA ASN A 5 57.95 -15.98 37.43
C ASN A 5 56.69 -15.64 38.25
N LEU A 6 55.73 -14.92 37.64
CA LEU A 6 54.30 -15.08 37.94
C LEU A 6 53.44 -15.05 36.66
N ARG A 7 52.69 -16.14 36.46
CA ARG A 7 51.68 -16.36 35.41
C ARG A 7 50.45 -15.50 35.70
N SER A 8 49.90 -14.78 34.71
CA SER A 8 48.52 -14.27 34.79
C SER A 8 47.57 -15.30 34.17
N SER A 9 46.70 -15.85 35.00
CA SER A 9 45.60 -16.73 34.61
C SER A 9 44.62 -16.03 33.68
N ALA A 10 44.36 -16.62 32.51
CA ALA A 10 43.22 -16.27 31.67
C ALA A 10 41.93 -16.64 32.42
N SER A 11 41.16 -15.64 32.82
CA SER A 11 39.75 -15.80 33.19
C SER A 11 38.95 -15.67 31.90
N THR A 12 38.48 -16.80 31.39
CA THR A 12 37.50 -16.88 30.30
C THR A 12 36.15 -16.39 30.85
N SER A 13 35.88 -15.09 30.76
CA SER A 13 34.53 -14.58 30.92
C SER A 13 33.72 -15.02 29.70
N ALA A 14 32.75 -15.91 29.92
CA ALA A 14 31.75 -16.24 28.92
C ALA A 14 31.10 -14.94 28.39
N PRO A 15 30.92 -14.77 27.07
CA PRO A 15 30.23 -13.60 26.56
C PRO A 15 28.79 -13.62 27.07
N ALA A 16 28.37 -12.49 27.65
CA ALA A 16 26.98 -12.24 28.01
C ALA A 16 26.09 -12.58 26.81
N SER A 17 25.01 -13.34 27.06
CA SER A 17 24.09 -13.79 26.03
C SER A 17 23.56 -12.58 25.25
N ALA A 18 24.00 -12.40 24.01
CA ALA A 18 23.39 -11.45 23.09
C ALA A 18 21.90 -11.80 22.97
N SER A 19 21.02 -10.86 23.35
CA SER A 19 19.58 -11.01 23.17
C SER A 19 19.29 -11.25 21.70
N ARG A 20 18.58 -12.35 21.39
CA ARG A 20 18.24 -12.69 20.01
C ARG A 20 17.20 -11.68 19.46
N PRO A 21 17.34 -11.23 18.21
CA PRO A 21 16.49 -10.19 17.64
C PRO A 21 15.01 -10.61 17.64
N ALA A 22 14.12 -9.74 18.09
CA ALA A 22 12.68 -9.95 18.12
C ALA A 22 11.96 -9.23 16.96
N SER A 23 10.76 -9.72 16.63
CA SER A 23 9.80 -9.05 15.73
C SER A 23 8.65 -8.47 16.56
N PRO A 24 8.05 -7.33 16.14
CA PRO A 24 7.01 -6.68 16.92
C PRO A 24 5.69 -7.46 16.94
N VAL A 25 5.44 -8.33 15.95
CA VAL A 25 4.22 -9.15 15.87
C VAL A 25 4.34 -10.39 16.77
N ARG A 26 3.47 -10.52 17.76
CA ARG A 26 3.53 -11.57 18.79
C ARG A 26 2.28 -12.42 18.83
N SER A 27 2.48 -13.73 19.01
CA SER A 27 1.43 -14.68 19.33
C SER A 27 1.23 -14.78 20.85
N THR A 28 -0.03 -14.94 21.29
CA THR A 28 -0.39 -15.04 22.71
C THR A 28 -0.73 -16.46 23.11
N ARG A 29 -1.91 -16.96 22.71
CA ARG A 29 -2.42 -18.30 23.09
C ARG A 29 -2.69 -19.19 21.88
N ARG A 30 -2.57 -20.50 22.08
CA ARG A 30 -2.95 -21.52 21.10
C ARG A 30 -4.47 -21.56 20.92
N THR A 31 -4.91 -21.71 19.68
CA THR A 31 -6.31 -21.81 19.25
C THR A 31 -6.38 -22.61 17.94
N ARG A 32 -7.45 -22.48 17.16
CA ARG A 32 -7.58 -23.06 15.81
C ARG A 32 -7.84 -22.00 14.75
N THR A 33 -7.38 -22.26 13.53
CA THR A 33 -7.72 -21.48 12.32
C THR A 33 -9.19 -21.72 11.95
N HIS A 34 -9.72 -20.98 10.97
CA HIS A 34 -11.10 -21.19 10.50
C HIS A 34 -11.27 -22.60 9.92
N GLU A 35 -10.28 -23.08 9.18
CA GLU A 35 -10.19 -24.44 8.63
C GLU A 35 -9.88 -25.53 9.70
N GLY A 36 -9.90 -25.16 10.99
CA GLY A 36 -9.75 -26.05 12.13
C GLY A 36 -8.32 -26.51 12.41
N GLY A 37 -7.32 -26.05 11.65
CA GLY A 37 -5.89 -26.35 11.87
C GLY A 37 -5.33 -25.69 13.13
N PRO A 38 -4.11 -26.05 13.56
CA PRO A 38 -3.44 -25.39 14.68
C PRO A 38 -3.29 -23.88 14.43
N GLY A 39 -3.63 -23.08 15.43
CA GLY A 39 -3.61 -21.63 15.33
C GLY A 39 -3.06 -20.95 16.58
N HIS A 40 -2.66 -19.69 16.43
CA HIS A 40 -2.22 -18.83 17.54
C HIS A 40 -2.91 -17.47 17.46
N GLU A 41 -3.52 -17.04 18.55
CA GLU A 41 -4.06 -15.67 18.67
C GLU A 41 -2.93 -14.64 18.76
N ARG A 42 -3.27 -13.39 18.49
CA ARG A 42 -2.37 -12.25 18.49
C ARG A 42 -2.75 -11.25 19.58
N ASP A 43 -1.79 -10.47 20.05
CA ASP A 43 -2.11 -9.29 20.85
C ASP A 43 -2.77 -8.21 19.98
N ALA A 44 -3.40 -7.21 20.61
CA ALA A 44 -4.17 -6.19 19.90
C ALA A 44 -3.33 -5.35 18.91
N ARG A 45 -2.07 -5.03 19.23
CA ARG A 45 -1.19 -4.27 18.32
C ARG A 45 -0.85 -5.11 17.10
N SER A 46 -0.48 -6.36 17.32
CA SER A 46 -0.18 -7.34 16.27
C SER A 46 -1.37 -7.60 15.35
N GLU A 47 -2.56 -7.79 15.93
CA GLU A 47 -3.78 -8.01 15.16
C GLU A 47 -4.16 -6.77 14.35
N LEU A 48 -4.16 -5.58 14.97
CA LEU A 48 -4.51 -4.35 14.28
C LEU A 48 -3.53 -4.04 13.15
N PHE A 49 -2.23 -4.22 13.37
CA PHE A 49 -1.23 -3.99 12.31
C PHE A 49 -1.48 -4.91 11.11
N LEU A 50 -1.58 -6.22 11.32
CA LEU A 50 -1.78 -7.19 10.23
C LEU A 50 -3.13 -6.98 9.54
N LEU A 51 -4.18 -6.68 10.31
CA LEU A 51 -5.47 -6.34 9.76
C LEU A 51 -5.35 -5.08 8.90
N ALA A 52 -4.79 -3.99 9.42
CA ALA A 52 -4.72 -2.70 8.71
C ALA A 52 -3.94 -2.75 7.40
N VAL A 53 -2.83 -3.50 7.34
CA VAL A 53 -2.01 -3.64 6.12
C VAL A 53 -2.59 -4.61 5.10
N ALA A 54 -3.48 -5.50 5.55
CA ALA A 54 -4.25 -6.40 4.68
C ALA A 54 -5.67 -5.88 4.38
N ASN A 55 -6.12 -4.82 5.08
CA ASN A 55 -7.46 -4.26 4.96
C ASN A 55 -7.51 -3.23 3.84
N PHE A 56 -7.85 -3.70 2.65
CA PHE A 56 -8.54 -2.86 1.69
C PHE A 56 -10.02 -2.88 2.10
N VAL A 57 -10.46 -1.87 2.86
CA VAL A 57 -11.80 -1.73 3.47
C VAL A 57 -12.96 -2.15 2.54
N THR A 58 -14.05 -2.68 3.13
CA THR A 58 -15.23 -3.31 2.49
C THR A 58 -14.96 -4.59 1.68
N GLN A 59 -13.95 -5.38 2.03
CA GLN A 59 -13.65 -6.61 1.29
C GLN A 59 -14.04 -7.89 1.99
N GLN A 60 -14.82 -8.70 1.28
CA GLN A 60 -15.04 -10.10 1.60
C GLN A 60 -13.70 -10.85 1.44
N THR A 61 -13.31 -11.57 2.48
CA THR A 61 -12.26 -12.60 2.35
C THR A 61 -12.93 -13.96 2.33
N SER A 62 -12.19 -15.03 1.99
CA SER A 62 -12.78 -16.38 1.93
C SER A 62 -13.45 -16.85 3.23
N TYR A 63 -13.11 -16.23 4.38
CA TYR A 63 -13.51 -16.69 5.71
C TYR A 63 -14.06 -15.61 6.65
N GLU A 64 -13.99 -14.34 6.29
CA GLU A 64 -14.55 -13.22 7.07
C GLU A 64 -15.29 -12.28 6.12
N SER A 65 -16.49 -11.85 6.53
CA SER A 65 -17.26 -10.88 5.76
C SER A 65 -16.61 -9.49 5.80
N GLY A 66 -16.91 -8.65 4.82
CA GLY A 66 -16.38 -7.27 4.78
C GLY A 66 -16.83 -6.44 5.99
N GLU A 67 -18.07 -6.63 6.44
CA GLU A 67 -18.65 -5.91 7.59
C GLU A 67 -17.99 -6.34 8.91
N ASP A 68 -17.87 -7.65 9.17
CA ASP A 68 -17.21 -8.15 10.39
C ASP A 68 -15.76 -7.70 10.50
N ARG A 69 -15.07 -7.58 9.35
CA ARG A 69 -13.68 -7.09 9.28
C ARG A 69 -13.57 -5.62 9.60
N ASP A 70 -14.46 -4.81 9.03
CA ASP A 70 -14.47 -3.37 9.26
C ASP A 70 -14.86 -3.06 10.73
N ASP A 71 -15.81 -3.81 11.30
CA ASP A 71 -16.16 -3.74 12.72
C ASP A 71 -14.98 -4.13 13.63
N ARG A 72 -14.28 -5.22 13.30
CA ARG A 72 -13.08 -5.67 14.03
C ARG A 72 -11.97 -4.63 13.97
N PHE A 73 -11.75 -4.04 12.79
CA PHE A 73 -10.78 -2.96 12.60
C PHE A 73 -11.14 -1.76 13.47
N GLY A 74 -12.38 -1.27 13.38
CA GLY A 74 -12.86 -0.15 14.18
C GLY A 74 -12.75 -0.39 15.68
N ALA A 75 -13.14 -1.59 16.16
CA ALA A 75 -13.04 -1.96 17.57
C ALA A 75 -11.59 -1.96 18.08
N LEU A 76 -10.65 -2.53 17.32
CA LEU A 76 -9.22 -2.53 17.68
C LEU A 76 -8.64 -1.12 17.70
N VAL A 77 -8.97 -0.30 16.70
CA VAL A 77 -8.54 1.11 16.66
C VAL A 77 -9.08 1.87 17.87
N ARG A 78 -10.39 1.78 18.15
CA ARG A 78 -11.02 2.49 19.26
C ARG A 78 -10.40 2.12 20.60
N ARG A 79 -10.13 0.84 20.83
CA ARG A 79 -9.45 0.35 22.04
C ARG A 79 -8.05 0.96 22.15
N LEU A 80 -7.21 0.76 21.14
CA LEU A 80 -5.80 1.19 21.19
C LEU A 80 -5.66 2.72 21.15
N ALA A 81 -6.63 3.45 20.59
CA ALA A 81 -6.65 4.91 20.66
C ALA A 81 -6.72 5.45 22.09
N VAL A 82 -7.28 4.68 23.03
CA VAL A 82 -7.35 5.02 24.46
C VAL A 82 -6.22 4.34 25.24
N ASP A 83 -5.98 3.05 25.01
CA ASP A 83 -4.97 2.27 25.73
C ASP A 83 -3.53 2.70 25.36
N ASP A 84 -3.30 3.14 24.12
CA ASP A 84 -1.98 3.43 23.56
C ASP A 84 -2.03 4.47 22.42
N PRO A 85 -2.41 5.73 22.73
CA PRO A 85 -2.71 6.75 21.74
C PRO A 85 -1.53 7.11 20.84
N ALA A 86 -0.29 7.03 21.35
CA ALA A 86 0.92 7.36 20.59
C ALA A 86 1.23 6.30 19.54
N TRP A 87 1.12 5.02 19.90
CA TRP A 87 1.34 3.92 18.97
C TRP A 87 0.28 3.92 17.86
N THR A 88 -1.00 4.09 18.19
CA THR A 88 -2.08 4.10 17.19
C THR A 88 -1.95 5.29 16.24
N ALA A 89 -1.60 6.48 16.73
CA ALA A 89 -1.33 7.62 15.87
C ALA A 89 -0.16 7.36 14.91
N GLY A 90 0.92 6.73 15.39
CA GLY A 90 2.06 6.32 14.57
C GLY A 90 1.66 5.32 13.47
N LEU A 91 0.86 4.30 13.81
CA LEU A 91 0.31 3.36 12.84
C LEU A 91 -0.49 4.08 11.76
N LEU A 92 -1.44 4.95 12.13
CA LEU A 92 -2.32 5.63 11.18
C LEU A 92 -1.56 6.56 10.23
N GLY A 93 -0.59 7.31 10.76
CA GLY A 93 0.28 8.18 9.95
C GLY A 93 1.14 7.38 8.97
N TRP A 94 1.68 6.24 9.40
CA TRP A 94 2.46 5.34 8.55
C TRP A 94 1.61 4.63 7.50
N LEU A 95 0.40 4.18 7.89
CA LEU A 95 -0.57 3.57 6.97
C LEU A 95 -0.84 4.52 5.82
N ARG A 96 -1.13 5.80 6.10
CA ARG A 96 -1.34 6.76 5.01
C ARG A 96 -0.05 7.04 4.25
N GLY A 97 1.08 7.15 4.94
CA GLY A 97 2.33 7.58 4.34
C GLY A 97 3.05 6.50 3.56
N ASP A 98 3.75 5.63 4.27
CA ASP A 98 4.68 4.68 3.68
C ASP A 98 3.98 3.41 3.21
N ALA A 99 2.94 2.96 3.94
CA ALA A 99 2.14 1.83 3.49
C ALA A 99 1.16 2.21 2.35
N ASN A 100 0.90 3.50 2.17
CA ASN A 100 -0.03 4.05 1.16
C ASN A 100 -1.46 3.46 1.25
N MET A 101 -1.91 3.10 2.46
CA MET A 101 -3.23 2.57 2.79
C MET A 101 -4.21 3.70 3.11
N ARG A 102 -4.83 4.25 2.07
CA ARG A 102 -5.77 5.37 2.20
C ARG A 102 -6.97 5.07 3.08
N THR A 103 -7.82 4.11 2.72
CA THR A 103 -9.12 3.94 3.37
C THR A 103 -8.99 3.56 4.84
N ALA A 104 -8.13 2.58 5.16
CA ALA A 104 -7.85 2.17 6.53
C ALA A 104 -7.33 3.34 7.39
N SER A 105 -6.48 4.22 6.84
CA SER A 105 -5.99 5.38 7.59
C SER A 105 -7.07 6.43 7.89
N LEU A 106 -7.99 6.67 6.96
CA LEU A 106 -9.08 7.65 7.14
C LEU A 106 -10.12 7.16 8.15
N VAL A 107 -10.58 5.92 7.98
CA VAL A 107 -11.52 5.25 8.89
C VAL A 107 -10.89 5.17 10.28
N GLY A 108 -9.64 4.71 10.37
CA GLY A 108 -8.92 4.59 11.63
C GLY A 108 -8.74 5.93 12.35
N ALA A 109 -8.48 7.03 11.63
CA ALA A 109 -8.40 8.35 12.26
C ALA A 109 -9.76 8.83 12.81
N ALA A 110 -10.85 8.55 12.11
CA ALA A 110 -12.19 8.88 12.61
C ALA A 110 -12.55 8.07 13.86
N GLU A 111 -12.34 6.76 13.83
CA GLU A 111 -12.52 5.84 14.98
C GLU A 111 -11.64 6.23 16.18
N TYR A 112 -10.38 6.60 15.92
CA TYR A 112 -9.44 7.09 16.93
C TYR A 112 -9.99 8.31 17.67
N VAL A 113 -10.44 9.32 16.91
CA VAL A 113 -10.98 10.55 17.51
C VAL A 113 -12.28 10.27 18.25
N ARG A 114 -13.15 9.42 17.71
CA ARG A 114 -14.42 9.06 18.35
C ARG A 114 -14.20 8.44 19.72
N ALA A 115 -13.38 7.38 19.81
CA ALA A 115 -13.13 6.70 21.06
C ALA A 115 -12.51 7.62 22.13
N ARG A 116 -11.57 8.47 21.72
CA ARG A 116 -10.92 9.38 22.65
C ARG A 116 -11.84 10.48 23.17
N LEU A 117 -12.75 10.98 22.35
CA LEU A 117 -13.77 11.93 22.80
C LEU A 117 -14.74 11.27 23.76
N ASP A 118 -15.21 10.06 23.46
CA ASP A 118 -16.11 9.30 24.34
C ASP A 118 -15.45 8.97 25.69
N ALA A 119 -14.14 8.70 25.70
CA ALA A 119 -13.36 8.44 26.91
C ALA A 119 -12.87 9.70 27.66
N GLY A 120 -13.03 10.89 27.10
CA GLY A 120 -12.45 12.12 27.66
C GLY A 120 -10.91 12.14 27.68
N ALA A 121 -10.25 11.33 26.85
CA ALA A 121 -8.80 11.15 26.84
C ALA A 121 -8.10 12.34 26.17
N THR A 122 -7.07 12.90 26.82
CA THR A 122 -6.35 14.10 26.36
C THR A 122 -4.85 13.94 26.26
N ASP A 123 -4.32 12.81 26.72
CA ASP A 123 -2.91 12.42 26.68
C ASP A 123 -2.46 11.96 25.28
N GLY A 124 -1.15 11.98 25.02
CA GLY A 124 -0.61 11.58 23.71
C GLY A 124 -0.92 12.54 22.56
N PRO A 125 -0.74 12.11 21.29
CA PRO A 125 -0.91 12.96 20.11
C PRO A 125 -2.33 13.53 20.01
N SER A 126 -2.51 14.79 19.63
CA SER A 126 -3.86 15.36 19.61
C SER A 126 -4.73 14.82 18.46
N ASN A 127 -6.04 14.73 18.71
CA ASN A 127 -7.04 14.35 17.69
C ASN A 127 -6.91 15.16 16.39
N ARG A 128 -6.61 16.46 16.49
CA ARG A 128 -6.39 17.35 15.33
C ARG A 128 -5.19 16.92 14.50
N GLN A 129 -4.06 16.61 15.16
CA GLN A 129 -2.83 16.20 14.50
C GLN A 129 -3.00 14.85 13.80
N VAL A 130 -3.68 13.88 14.44
CA VAL A 130 -3.93 12.56 13.83
C VAL A 130 -4.76 12.70 12.55
N VAL A 131 -5.84 13.49 12.59
CA VAL A 131 -6.67 13.75 11.40
C VAL A 131 -5.87 14.41 10.29
N ASP A 132 -5.07 15.45 10.57
CA ASP A 132 -4.25 16.10 9.54
C ASP A 132 -3.21 15.14 8.92
N SER A 133 -2.60 14.27 9.75
CA SER A 133 -1.53 13.35 9.32
C SER A 133 -1.96 12.30 8.29
N VAL A 134 -3.24 11.90 8.33
CA VAL A 134 -3.82 10.91 7.41
C VAL A 134 -4.41 11.55 6.15
N LEU A 135 -4.49 12.87 6.09
CA LEU A 135 -5.00 13.59 4.91
C LEU A 135 -3.81 14.04 4.04
N ARG A 136 -3.62 13.34 2.91
CA ARG A 136 -2.51 13.59 1.96
C ARG A 136 -2.98 13.80 0.51
N ARG A 137 -4.27 13.65 0.20
CA ARG A 137 -4.86 14.03 -1.09
C ARG A 137 -6.08 14.93 -0.91
N ALA A 138 -6.31 15.81 -1.87
CA ALA A 138 -7.34 16.84 -1.76
C ALA A 138 -8.78 16.31 -1.78
N ASP A 139 -9.01 15.07 -2.23
CA ASP A 139 -10.32 14.40 -2.11
C ASP A 139 -10.58 13.79 -0.72
N GLU A 140 -9.54 13.55 0.08
CA GLU A 140 -9.63 12.84 1.36
C GLU A 140 -10.34 13.63 2.48
N PRO A 141 -10.23 14.98 2.58
CA PRO A 141 -11.07 15.78 3.47
C PRO A 141 -12.57 15.50 3.35
N GLY A 142 -13.08 15.42 2.12
CA GLY A 142 -14.49 15.15 1.86
C GLY A 142 -14.87 13.72 2.20
N GLU A 143 -13.98 12.76 1.98
CA GLU A 143 -14.23 11.35 2.32
C GLU A 143 -14.21 11.07 3.82
N LEU A 144 -13.32 11.73 4.57
CA LEU A 144 -13.35 11.63 6.02
C LEU A 144 -14.65 12.20 6.59
N LEU A 145 -15.14 13.33 6.04
CA LEU A 145 -16.45 13.87 6.39
C LEU A 145 -17.61 12.94 5.98
N ALA A 146 -17.54 12.34 4.80
CA ALA A 146 -18.54 11.36 4.35
C ALA A 146 -18.62 10.19 5.33
N TYR A 147 -17.47 9.60 5.68
CA TYR A 147 -17.40 8.53 6.66
C TYR A 147 -17.95 8.98 8.02
N TRP A 148 -17.44 10.08 8.57
CA TRP A 148 -17.87 10.58 9.88
C TRP A 148 -19.38 10.81 9.93
N THR A 149 -19.94 11.44 8.89
CA THR A 149 -21.36 11.80 8.88
C THR A 149 -22.28 10.62 8.63
N ALA A 150 -21.83 9.61 7.88
CA ALA A 150 -22.54 8.34 7.73
C ALA A 150 -22.55 7.52 9.04
N THR A 151 -21.42 7.47 9.75
CA THR A 151 -21.26 6.61 10.94
C THR A 151 -21.73 7.27 12.24
N TYR A 152 -21.45 8.56 12.44
CA TYR A 152 -21.70 9.26 13.72
C TYR A 152 -22.65 10.46 13.59
N GLY A 153 -23.18 10.72 12.40
CA GLY A 153 -24.09 11.82 12.13
C GLY A 153 -23.41 13.17 11.84
N ARG A 154 -24.22 14.19 11.56
CA ARG A 154 -23.78 15.49 11.02
C ARG A 154 -23.01 16.38 12.00
N ASN A 155 -23.00 16.04 13.28
CA ASN A 155 -22.29 16.80 14.31
C ASN A 155 -20.81 16.43 14.31
N VAL A 156 -20.03 17.14 13.48
CA VAL A 156 -18.58 16.92 13.37
C VAL A 156 -17.83 17.66 14.50
N PRO A 157 -17.06 16.97 15.36
CA PRO A 157 -16.36 17.59 16.47
C PRO A 157 -15.29 18.60 16.03
N LYS A 158 -15.05 19.61 16.89
CA LYS A 158 -14.04 20.65 16.69
C LYS A 158 -12.64 20.12 16.31
N PRO A 159 -12.05 19.10 16.96
CA PRO A 159 -10.73 18.61 16.55
C PRO A 159 -10.71 18.02 15.14
N VAL A 160 -11.78 17.32 14.71
CA VAL A 160 -11.92 16.78 13.35
C VAL A 160 -11.97 17.91 12.34
N LYS A 161 -12.83 18.91 12.56
CA LYS A 161 -12.93 20.10 11.70
C LYS A 161 -11.58 20.81 11.58
N ARG A 162 -10.86 21.00 12.69
CA ARG A 162 -9.56 21.69 12.68
C ARG A 162 -8.48 20.89 11.96
N GLY A 163 -8.46 19.56 12.11
CA GLY A 163 -7.50 18.70 11.40
C GLY A 163 -7.76 18.70 9.88
N ILE A 164 -9.03 18.64 9.48
CA ILE A 164 -9.40 18.80 8.07
C ILE A 164 -9.02 20.19 7.55
N ALA A 165 -9.26 21.25 8.33
CA ALA A 165 -8.91 22.61 7.93
C ALA A 165 -7.40 22.79 7.67
N ASP A 166 -6.55 22.16 8.48
CA ASP A 166 -5.09 22.17 8.26
C ASP A 166 -4.72 21.43 6.96
N ALA A 167 -5.34 20.27 6.71
CA ALA A 167 -5.13 19.52 5.49
C ALA A 167 -5.60 20.30 4.25
N VAL A 168 -6.76 20.98 4.32
CA VAL A 168 -7.29 21.83 3.26
C VAL A 168 -6.30 22.94 2.89
N ARG A 169 -5.70 23.63 3.88
CA ARG A 169 -4.66 24.65 3.62
C ARG A 169 -3.45 24.10 2.88
N ARG A 170 -3.09 22.85 3.15
CA ARG A 170 -1.95 22.17 2.53
C ARG A 170 -2.27 21.62 1.14
N LEU A 171 -3.46 21.06 0.94
CA LEU A 171 -3.80 20.23 -0.21
C LEU A 171 -4.59 20.95 -1.31
N TYR A 172 -5.33 22.02 -0.98
CA TYR A 172 -6.18 22.69 -1.97
C TYR A 172 -5.37 23.68 -2.82
N SER A 173 -5.39 23.42 -4.12
CA SER A 173 -4.77 24.18 -5.21
C SER A 173 -5.70 24.21 -6.43
N GLY A 174 -5.41 25.05 -7.42
CA GLY A 174 -6.19 25.09 -8.67
C GLY A 174 -6.23 23.73 -9.37
N THR A 175 -5.07 23.07 -9.51
CA THR A 175 -4.96 21.74 -10.12
C THR A 175 -5.74 20.68 -9.34
N SER A 176 -5.65 20.68 -8.00
CA SER A 176 -6.39 19.70 -7.19
C SER A 176 -7.89 19.92 -7.26
N LEU A 177 -8.34 21.18 -7.34
CA LEU A 177 -9.75 21.52 -7.51
C LEU A 177 -10.27 20.94 -8.83
N LEU A 178 -9.60 21.19 -9.96
CA LEU A 178 -10.01 20.64 -11.26
C LEU A 178 -10.04 19.11 -11.26
N LYS A 179 -9.09 18.47 -10.57
CA LYS A 179 -8.95 17.01 -10.57
C LYS A 179 -9.92 16.30 -9.64
N TYR A 180 -10.26 16.90 -8.51
CA TYR A 180 -10.95 16.20 -7.41
C TYR A 180 -12.31 16.77 -7.03
N ASP A 181 -12.64 18.00 -7.44
CA ASP A 181 -13.94 18.64 -7.18
C ASP A 181 -14.96 18.29 -8.28
N THR A 182 -15.44 17.05 -8.28
CA THR A 182 -16.40 16.53 -9.27
C THR A 182 -17.78 16.26 -8.67
N ASP A 183 -18.83 16.28 -9.48
CA ASP A 183 -20.22 16.04 -9.02
C ASP A 183 -20.46 14.62 -8.48
N SER A 184 -19.59 13.68 -8.81
CA SER A 184 -19.62 12.32 -8.25
C SER A 184 -19.17 12.23 -6.79
N LYS A 185 -18.63 13.31 -6.20
CA LYS A 185 -18.17 13.33 -4.81
C LYS A 185 -19.29 13.75 -3.86
N GLY A 186 -19.48 12.98 -2.79
CA GLY A 186 -20.48 13.27 -1.76
C GLY A 186 -20.23 14.58 -0.98
N TYR A 187 -18.95 14.96 -0.81
CA TYR A 187 -18.55 16.27 -0.32
C TYR A 187 -17.61 16.90 -1.34
N ARG A 188 -18.04 18.04 -1.89
CA ARG A 188 -17.24 18.87 -2.80
C ARG A 188 -16.41 19.88 -2.02
N PHE A 189 -15.44 20.53 -2.67
CA PHE A 189 -14.50 21.41 -1.98
C PHE A 189 -15.21 22.55 -1.22
N GLY A 190 -16.24 23.15 -1.83
CA GLY A 190 -17.09 24.15 -1.18
C GLY A 190 -17.80 23.61 0.07
N ASP A 191 -18.32 22.38 0.03
CA ASP A 191 -18.97 21.75 1.19
C ASP A 191 -17.98 21.56 2.35
N VAL A 192 -16.77 21.09 2.03
CA VAL A 192 -15.69 20.92 3.03
C VAL A 192 -15.34 22.26 3.67
N LEU A 193 -15.09 23.29 2.86
CA LEU A 193 -14.75 24.64 3.31
C LEU A 193 -15.84 25.22 4.24
N ASN A 194 -17.11 25.07 3.86
CA ASN A 194 -18.25 25.54 4.65
C ASN A 194 -18.38 24.81 5.99
N LEU A 195 -18.14 23.50 6.02
CA LEU A 195 -18.33 22.70 7.23
C LEU A 195 -17.21 22.93 8.26
N VAL A 196 -15.96 23.06 7.78
CA VAL A 196 -14.77 23.13 8.65
C VAL A 196 -14.30 24.56 8.90
N HIS A 197 -14.82 25.54 8.15
CA HIS A 197 -14.45 26.95 8.22
C HIS A 197 -12.93 27.17 8.10
N ALA A 198 -12.29 26.51 7.12
CA ALA A 198 -10.85 26.66 6.91
C ALA A 198 -10.51 28.08 6.47
N SER A 199 -9.69 28.79 7.23
CA SER A 199 -9.11 30.06 6.79
C SER A 199 -7.94 29.80 5.85
N PRO A 200 -7.67 30.66 4.86
CA PRO A 200 -6.48 30.57 4.02
C PRO A 200 -5.19 30.60 4.84
N ASP A 201 -4.14 29.97 4.32
CA ASP A 201 -2.78 30.08 4.85
C ASP A 201 -2.24 31.51 4.62
N PRO A 202 -1.80 32.23 5.67
CA PRO A 202 -1.24 33.58 5.54
C PRO A 202 -0.07 33.68 4.56
N ALA A 203 0.70 32.59 4.37
CA ALA A 203 1.81 32.55 3.42
C ALA A 203 1.35 32.33 1.96
N LYS A 204 0.06 32.07 1.71
CA LYS A 204 -0.52 31.79 0.40
C LYS A 204 -1.60 32.82 0.08
N ALA A 205 -1.20 34.04 -0.27
CA ALA A 205 -2.13 35.14 -0.60
C ALA A 205 -3.19 34.75 -1.66
N TRP A 206 -2.82 33.87 -2.60
CA TRP A 206 -3.72 33.33 -3.64
C TRP A 206 -4.83 32.40 -3.11
N GLN A 207 -4.67 31.80 -1.92
CA GLN A 207 -5.55 30.72 -1.44
C GLN A 207 -6.93 31.25 -1.04
N GLY A 208 -7.03 32.51 -0.60
CA GLY A 208 -8.31 33.15 -0.32
C GLY A 208 -9.22 33.21 -1.55
N GLU A 209 -8.67 33.61 -2.69
CA GLU A 209 -9.41 33.64 -3.97
C GLU A 209 -9.79 32.23 -4.43
N LEU A 210 -8.90 31.25 -4.26
CA LEU A 210 -9.22 29.85 -4.57
C LEU A 210 -10.38 29.32 -3.72
N PHE A 211 -10.38 29.61 -2.41
CA PHE A 211 -11.43 29.14 -1.50
C PHE A 211 -12.77 29.78 -1.83
N ARG A 212 -12.78 31.08 -2.13
CA ARG A 212 -13.97 31.78 -2.61
C ARG A 212 -14.50 31.14 -3.90
N TYR A 213 -13.62 30.93 -4.88
CA TYR A 213 -14.01 30.27 -6.12
C TYR A 213 -14.57 28.85 -5.93
N ALA A 214 -13.99 28.05 -5.01
CA ALA A 214 -14.51 26.72 -4.69
C ALA A 214 -15.90 26.75 -4.02
N LEU A 215 -16.15 27.76 -3.18
CA LEU A 215 -17.47 27.99 -2.57
C LEU A 215 -18.49 28.43 -3.62
N ASP A 216 -18.14 29.39 -4.46
CA ASP A 216 -19.02 29.91 -5.51
C ASP A 216 -19.35 28.81 -6.52
N ARG A 217 -18.36 28.03 -6.99
CA ARG A 217 -18.60 26.85 -7.86
C ARG A 217 -19.60 25.86 -7.29
N ARG A 218 -19.68 25.76 -5.95
CA ARG A 218 -20.57 24.81 -5.28
C ARG A 218 -21.96 25.39 -5.05
N HIS A 219 -22.06 26.64 -4.65
CA HIS A 219 -23.31 27.24 -4.16
C HIS A 219 -23.92 28.27 -5.11
N HIS A 220 -23.10 28.89 -5.96
CA HIS A 220 -23.46 29.94 -6.91
C HIS A 220 -22.73 29.75 -8.27
N PRO A 221 -22.83 28.56 -8.91
CA PRO A 221 -22.02 28.22 -10.07
C PRO A 221 -22.19 29.19 -11.25
N GLU A 222 -23.35 29.82 -11.37
CA GLU A 222 -23.68 30.82 -12.39
C GLU A 222 -22.86 32.11 -12.28
N SER A 223 -22.39 32.46 -11.08
CA SER A 223 -21.62 33.68 -10.80
C SER A 223 -20.17 33.41 -10.40
N ALA A 224 -19.74 32.13 -10.38
CA ALA A 224 -18.39 31.75 -9.98
C ALA A 224 -17.34 32.31 -10.96
N GLU A 225 -16.55 33.28 -10.49
CA GLU A 225 -15.46 33.89 -11.25
C GLU A 225 -14.13 33.20 -10.99
N VAL A 226 -13.40 32.89 -12.07
CA VAL A 226 -12.07 32.27 -11.93
C VAL A 226 -11.07 33.29 -11.39
N PRO A 227 -10.28 32.94 -10.36
CA PRO A 227 -9.23 33.82 -9.84
C PRO A 227 -8.24 34.21 -10.93
N ALA A 228 -8.10 35.52 -11.21
CA ALA A 228 -7.25 36.02 -12.29
C ALA A 228 -5.78 35.64 -12.13
N GLY A 229 -5.30 35.53 -10.89
CA GLY A 229 -3.93 35.07 -10.59
C GLY A 229 -3.68 33.58 -10.83
N ASN A 230 -4.71 32.77 -11.10
CA ASN A 230 -4.58 31.34 -11.29
C ASN A 230 -4.62 30.95 -12.77
N ARG A 231 -3.44 30.90 -13.39
CA ARG A 231 -3.26 30.56 -14.81
C ARG A 231 -3.92 29.23 -15.20
N THR A 232 -3.80 28.20 -14.36
CA THR A 232 -4.39 26.88 -14.65
C THR A 232 -5.90 26.91 -14.69
N LEU A 233 -6.55 27.56 -13.72
CA LEU A 233 -8.00 27.69 -13.71
C LEU A 233 -8.49 28.56 -14.88
N ALA A 234 -7.75 29.62 -15.23
CA ALA A 234 -8.07 30.49 -16.35
C ALA A 234 -7.97 29.74 -17.69
N ALA A 235 -6.87 29.03 -17.93
CA ALA A 235 -6.67 28.17 -19.10
C ALA A 235 -7.75 27.08 -19.19
N HIS A 236 -8.09 26.45 -18.07
CA HIS A 236 -9.16 25.45 -18.03
C HIS A 236 -10.52 26.04 -18.42
N ARG A 237 -10.90 27.20 -17.86
CA ARG A 237 -12.15 27.88 -18.23
C ARG A 237 -12.18 28.27 -19.70
N ALA A 238 -11.06 28.76 -20.25
CA ALA A 238 -10.96 29.07 -21.67
C ALA A 238 -11.21 27.84 -22.54
N LEU A 239 -10.63 26.68 -22.20
CA LEU A 239 -10.91 25.43 -22.93
C LEU A 239 -12.37 24.98 -22.79
N MET A 240 -12.95 25.05 -21.60
CA MET A 240 -14.35 24.65 -21.38
C MET A 240 -15.35 25.53 -22.13
N ALA A 241 -15.01 26.79 -22.39
CA ALA A 241 -15.84 27.73 -23.16
C ALA A 241 -15.83 27.48 -24.67
N LEU A 242 -14.89 26.68 -25.19
CA LEU A 242 -14.81 26.41 -26.63
C LEU A 242 -16.03 25.60 -27.12
N PRO A 243 -16.64 26.00 -28.26
CA PRO A 243 -17.65 25.20 -28.94
C PRO A 243 -17.13 23.81 -29.31
N VAL A 244 -17.98 22.79 -29.23
CA VAL A 244 -17.60 21.39 -29.51
C VAL A 244 -16.87 21.23 -30.85
N SER A 245 -17.31 21.96 -31.88
CA SER A 245 -16.71 21.96 -33.22
C SER A 245 -15.26 22.42 -33.27
N GLU A 246 -14.80 23.23 -32.31
CA GLU A 246 -13.43 23.79 -32.27
C GLU A 246 -12.48 22.97 -31.40
N ARG A 247 -13.01 22.15 -30.48
CA ARG A 247 -12.23 21.41 -29.47
C ARG A 247 -11.19 20.48 -30.10
N ARG A 248 -11.56 19.85 -31.21
CA ARG A 248 -10.66 18.97 -31.95
C ARG A 248 -9.47 19.71 -32.55
N GLY A 249 -9.67 20.96 -32.98
CA GLY A 249 -8.60 21.82 -33.48
C GLY A 249 -7.53 22.09 -32.42
N VAL A 250 -7.91 22.20 -31.14
CA VAL A 250 -6.94 22.36 -30.03
C VAL A 250 -6.06 21.13 -29.88
N VAL A 251 -6.62 19.92 -29.97
CA VAL A 251 -5.86 18.67 -29.86
C VAL A 251 -4.86 18.52 -31.01
N LEU A 252 -5.25 18.92 -32.22
CA LEU A 252 -4.44 18.79 -33.43
C LEU A 252 -3.43 19.94 -33.62
N ALA A 253 -3.53 21.00 -32.82
CA ALA A 253 -2.62 22.13 -32.91
C ALA A 253 -1.21 21.73 -32.42
N PRO A 254 -0.14 22.34 -32.98
CA PRO A 254 1.23 22.06 -32.53
C PRO A 254 1.45 22.30 -31.03
N ASP A 255 0.73 23.26 -30.43
CA ASP A 255 0.78 23.61 -29.00
C ASP A 255 -0.31 22.92 -28.16
N GLY A 256 -1.05 21.97 -28.74
CA GLY A 256 -2.21 21.34 -28.11
C GLY A 256 -1.88 20.66 -26.78
N ALA A 257 -0.76 19.93 -26.72
CA ALA A 257 -0.32 19.26 -25.50
C ALA A 257 0.00 20.25 -24.37
N GLU A 258 0.64 21.38 -24.68
CA GLU A 258 0.97 22.41 -23.70
C GLU A 258 -0.27 23.11 -23.19
N ARG A 259 -1.23 23.40 -24.07
CA ARG A 259 -2.52 24.01 -23.69
C ARG A 259 -3.34 23.10 -22.78
N LEU A 260 -3.39 21.79 -23.08
CA LEU A 260 -4.06 20.81 -22.23
C LEU A 260 -3.36 20.69 -20.87
N ALA A 261 -2.03 20.70 -20.84
CA ALA A 261 -1.25 20.64 -19.61
C ALA A 261 -1.43 21.90 -18.74
N GLU A 262 -1.39 23.11 -19.33
CA GLU A 262 -1.60 24.37 -18.61
C GLU A 262 -3.00 24.41 -17.98
N ALA A 263 -4.01 23.90 -18.68
CA ALA A 263 -5.38 23.75 -18.20
C ALA A 263 -5.59 22.61 -17.19
N GLY A 264 -4.54 21.87 -16.81
CA GLY A 264 -4.63 20.73 -15.91
C GLY A 264 -5.57 19.63 -16.41
N MET A 265 -5.71 19.48 -17.74
CA MET A 265 -6.64 18.55 -18.35
C MET A 265 -6.20 17.10 -18.12
N THR A 266 -7.03 16.33 -17.39
CA THR A 266 -6.85 14.87 -17.28
C THR A 266 -7.40 14.16 -18.51
N TRP A 267 -6.95 12.93 -18.79
CA TRP A 267 -7.50 12.15 -19.91
C TRP A 267 -9.00 11.88 -19.73
N GLU A 268 -9.50 11.68 -18.50
CA GLU A 268 -10.93 11.50 -18.23
C GLU A 268 -11.73 12.77 -18.62
N ALA A 269 -11.22 13.93 -18.20
CA ALA A 269 -11.83 15.23 -18.54
C ALA A 269 -11.76 15.52 -20.04
N LEU A 270 -10.63 15.19 -20.69
CA LEU A 270 -10.46 15.34 -22.14
C LEU A 270 -11.48 14.49 -22.91
N ALA A 271 -11.66 13.23 -22.50
CA ALA A 271 -12.62 12.32 -23.15
C ALA A 271 -14.05 12.87 -23.08
N GLY A 272 -14.48 13.40 -21.93
CA GLY A 272 -15.78 14.04 -21.79
C GLY A 272 -15.90 15.38 -22.54
N TRP A 273 -14.82 16.18 -22.53
CA TRP A 273 -14.78 17.48 -23.18
C TRP A 273 -14.79 17.38 -24.70
N LEU A 274 -14.08 16.42 -25.31
CA LEU A 274 -14.04 16.27 -26.76
C LEU A 274 -15.40 15.96 -27.39
N GLN A 275 -16.27 15.22 -26.66
CA GLN A 275 -17.52 14.67 -27.22
C GLN A 275 -17.29 13.91 -28.54
N GLY A 276 -16.16 13.22 -28.62
CA GLY A 276 -15.68 12.48 -29.79
C GLY A 276 -14.70 11.38 -29.37
N PRO A 277 -14.10 10.65 -30.32
CA PRO A 277 -13.23 9.53 -30.01
C PRO A 277 -11.93 9.98 -29.33
N MET A 278 -11.48 9.18 -28.36
CA MET A 278 -10.10 9.20 -27.85
C MET A 278 -9.21 8.34 -28.76
N ASP A 279 -8.91 8.87 -29.94
CA ASP A 279 -7.99 8.27 -30.90
C ASP A 279 -6.52 8.63 -30.62
N ALA A 280 -5.60 8.17 -31.48
CA ALA A 280 -4.16 8.37 -31.32
C ALA A 280 -3.80 9.84 -31.01
N ALA A 281 -4.25 10.79 -31.83
CA ALA A 281 -3.92 12.20 -31.66
C ALA A 281 -4.41 12.77 -30.30
N ALA A 282 -5.61 12.38 -29.84
CA ALA A 282 -6.12 12.81 -28.55
C ALA A 282 -5.31 12.23 -27.38
N TRP A 283 -4.90 10.97 -27.47
CA TRP A 283 -4.03 10.36 -26.46
C TRP A 283 -2.64 10.98 -26.46
N GLU A 284 -2.02 11.12 -27.63
CA GLU A 284 -0.69 11.70 -27.79
C GLU A 284 -0.63 13.13 -27.27
N ALA A 285 -1.69 13.93 -27.45
CA ALA A 285 -1.76 15.28 -26.90
C ALA A 285 -1.82 15.32 -25.36
N VAL A 286 -2.42 14.33 -24.69
CA VAL A 286 -2.58 14.33 -23.22
C VAL A 286 -1.47 13.58 -22.48
N ILE A 287 -0.87 12.55 -23.10
CA ILE A 287 0.20 11.72 -22.54
C ILE A 287 1.33 12.53 -21.86
N PRO A 288 1.84 13.64 -22.43
CA PRO A 288 2.90 14.42 -21.80
C PRO A 288 2.56 14.89 -20.38
N SER A 289 1.30 15.27 -20.13
CA SER A 289 0.83 15.75 -18.83
C SER A 289 0.40 14.63 -17.85
N MET A 290 0.23 13.40 -18.34
CA MET A 290 -0.23 12.28 -17.52
C MET A 290 0.83 11.87 -16.49
N GLY A 291 0.39 11.60 -15.26
CA GLY A 291 1.26 10.98 -14.24
C GLY A 291 1.52 9.49 -14.53
N ALA A 292 2.62 8.94 -14.00
CA ALA A 292 3.04 7.55 -14.23
C ALA A 292 1.92 6.52 -14.01
N MET A 293 1.08 6.70 -12.99
CA MET A 293 -0.04 5.80 -12.73
C MET A 293 -1.19 5.90 -13.74
N ALA A 294 -1.42 7.08 -14.30
CA ALA A 294 -2.40 7.25 -15.36
C ALA A 294 -1.89 6.58 -16.65
N LEU A 295 -0.58 6.68 -16.94
CA LEU A 295 0.04 5.97 -18.06
C LEU A 295 -0.10 4.45 -17.90
N LEU A 296 0.33 3.92 -16.74
CA LEU A 296 0.31 2.47 -16.46
C LEU A 296 -1.08 1.84 -16.60
N ARG A 297 -2.15 2.58 -16.25
CA ARG A 297 -3.53 2.10 -16.33
C ARG A 297 -4.13 2.16 -17.74
N ASN A 298 -3.54 2.92 -18.64
CA ASN A 298 -4.08 3.18 -19.98
C ASN A 298 -3.26 2.55 -21.12
N LEU A 299 -2.25 1.73 -20.83
CA LEU A 299 -1.42 1.09 -21.87
C LEU A 299 -2.24 0.37 -22.95
N ARG A 300 -3.25 -0.42 -22.55
CA ARG A 300 -4.18 -1.07 -23.48
C ARG A 300 -4.97 -0.07 -24.33
N ASN A 301 -5.37 1.06 -23.75
CA ASN A 301 -6.13 2.08 -24.47
C ASN A 301 -5.23 2.76 -25.51
N PHE A 302 -3.96 2.99 -25.19
CA PHE A 302 -2.97 3.48 -26.15
C PHE A 302 -2.79 2.51 -27.31
N ASP A 303 -2.76 1.19 -27.02
CA ASP A 303 -2.73 0.17 -28.06
C ASP A 303 -3.94 0.25 -28.98
N GLN A 304 -5.14 0.26 -28.40
CA GLN A 304 -6.39 0.25 -29.15
C GLN A 304 -6.61 1.53 -29.97
N ALA A 305 -6.11 2.66 -29.49
CA ALA A 305 -6.21 3.94 -30.19
C ALA A 305 -5.17 4.09 -31.32
N GLY A 306 -4.17 3.20 -31.40
CA GLY A 306 -3.10 3.27 -32.39
C GLY A 306 -2.08 4.38 -32.10
N VAL A 307 -1.77 4.64 -30.83
CA VAL A 307 -0.67 5.55 -30.45
C VAL A 307 0.64 5.07 -31.08
N SER A 308 1.40 6.01 -31.65
CA SER A 308 2.67 5.79 -32.35
C SER A 308 3.71 5.08 -31.48
N ASP A 309 4.64 4.38 -32.14
CA ASP A 309 5.71 3.66 -31.44
C ASP A 309 6.69 4.62 -30.76
N GLU A 310 6.91 5.82 -31.33
CA GLU A 310 7.72 6.87 -30.73
C GLU A 310 7.12 7.35 -29.40
N VAL A 311 5.81 7.61 -29.36
CA VAL A 311 5.14 8.02 -28.11
C VAL A 311 5.05 6.84 -27.14
N ALA A 312 4.84 5.62 -27.63
CA ALA A 312 4.86 4.44 -26.78
C ALA A 312 6.24 4.22 -26.11
N GLU A 313 7.34 4.44 -26.84
CA GLU A 313 8.69 4.39 -26.27
C GLU A 313 8.87 5.43 -25.16
N GLN A 314 8.42 6.66 -25.37
CA GLN A 314 8.45 7.71 -24.34
C GLN A 314 7.64 7.33 -23.10
N VAL A 315 6.46 6.73 -23.27
CA VAL A 315 5.67 6.20 -22.16
C VAL A 315 6.46 5.10 -21.44
N GLY A 316 7.06 4.17 -22.19
CA GLY A 316 7.91 3.10 -21.67
C GLY A 316 9.05 3.62 -20.80
N LEU A 317 9.77 4.64 -21.26
CA LEU A 317 10.87 5.28 -20.53
C LEU A 317 10.38 5.93 -19.22
N ARG A 318 9.21 6.58 -19.24
CA ARG A 318 8.64 7.24 -18.05
C ARG A 318 8.12 6.25 -17.00
N ILE A 319 7.54 5.12 -17.42
CA ILE A 319 7.02 4.12 -16.47
C ILE A 319 8.13 3.28 -15.84
N CYS A 320 9.26 3.11 -16.53
CA CYS A 320 10.42 2.37 -16.02
C CYS A 320 11.53 3.25 -15.44
N ASP A 321 11.35 4.58 -15.40
CA ASP A 321 12.28 5.49 -14.74
C ASP A 321 12.41 5.15 -13.24
N PRO A 322 13.63 4.86 -12.73
CA PRO A 322 13.83 4.42 -11.34
C PRO A 322 13.37 5.47 -10.32
N GLU A 323 13.53 6.77 -10.59
CA GLU A 323 13.09 7.83 -9.70
C GLU A 323 11.56 7.94 -9.65
N ALA A 324 10.90 7.80 -10.81
CA ALA A 324 9.44 7.76 -10.91
C ALA A 324 8.87 6.54 -10.20
N VAL A 325 9.48 5.35 -10.38
CA VAL A 325 9.08 4.11 -9.70
C VAL A 325 9.20 4.28 -8.18
N ALA A 326 10.33 4.79 -7.68
CA ALA A 326 10.56 5.03 -6.26
C ALA A 326 9.59 6.07 -5.67
N ARG A 327 9.35 7.19 -6.37
CA ARG A 327 8.38 8.21 -5.95
C ARG A 327 6.94 7.72 -5.96
N ALA A 328 6.59 6.92 -6.96
CA ALA A 328 5.22 6.46 -7.14
C ALA A 328 4.80 5.49 -6.02
N ARG A 329 5.76 4.89 -5.29
CA ARG A 329 5.52 3.92 -4.20
C ARG A 329 4.51 2.86 -4.63
N GLN A 330 4.65 2.42 -5.88
CA GLN A 330 3.73 1.44 -6.45
C GLN A 330 4.16 0.06 -6.00
N PHE A 331 3.17 -0.71 -5.55
CA PHE A 331 3.39 -2.10 -5.26
C PHE A 331 3.80 -2.85 -6.55
N PRO A 332 4.77 -3.78 -6.47
CA PRO A 332 5.21 -4.61 -7.60
C PRO A 332 4.05 -5.22 -8.41
N PHE A 333 2.96 -5.63 -7.74
CA PHE A 333 1.80 -6.22 -8.41
C PHE A 333 1.09 -5.28 -9.40
N ARG A 334 1.25 -3.95 -9.29
CA ARG A 334 0.65 -3.01 -10.24
C ARG A 334 1.26 -3.12 -11.62
N TYR A 335 2.54 -3.45 -11.71
CA TYR A 335 3.22 -3.71 -12.98
C TYR A 335 2.78 -5.05 -13.58
N LEU A 336 2.58 -6.08 -12.75
CA LEU A 336 1.95 -7.33 -13.19
C LEU A 336 0.54 -7.10 -13.74
N ALA A 337 -0.29 -6.32 -13.03
CA ALA A 337 -1.64 -5.99 -13.48
C ALA A 337 -1.61 -5.35 -14.87
N ALA A 338 -0.70 -4.40 -15.08
CA ALA A 338 -0.54 -3.72 -16.36
C ALA A 338 -0.09 -4.69 -17.45
N TYR A 339 0.87 -5.58 -17.17
CA TYR A 339 1.35 -6.60 -18.11
C TYR A 339 0.22 -7.55 -18.55
N GLN A 340 -0.59 -8.02 -17.60
CA GLN A 340 -1.73 -8.89 -17.91
C GLN A 340 -2.84 -8.17 -18.71
N HIS A 341 -2.99 -6.86 -18.53
CA HIS A 341 -4.03 -6.07 -19.20
C HIS A 341 -3.59 -5.47 -20.55
N ALA A 342 -2.28 -5.34 -20.78
CA ALA A 342 -1.69 -4.80 -22.00
C ALA A 342 -0.67 -5.80 -22.58
N PRO A 343 -1.14 -6.87 -23.27
CA PRO A 343 -0.31 -7.99 -23.71
C PRO A 343 0.64 -7.66 -24.88
N SER A 344 0.65 -6.40 -25.34
CA SER A 344 1.52 -5.95 -26.42
C SER A 344 2.99 -6.00 -26.02
N LEU A 345 3.84 -6.49 -26.91
CA LEU A 345 5.28 -6.67 -26.66
C LEU A 345 6.00 -5.36 -26.35
N ARG A 346 5.49 -4.22 -26.85
CA ARG A 346 6.06 -2.88 -26.58
C ARG A 346 6.12 -2.54 -25.09
N TRP A 347 5.22 -3.10 -24.28
CA TRP A 347 5.15 -2.81 -22.85
C TRP A 347 5.91 -3.81 -21.98
N ALA A 348 6.17 -5.02 -22.48
CA ALA A 348 6.73 -6.11 -21.68
C ALA A 348 8.08 -5.73 -21.05
N TYR A 349 9.01 -5.18 -21.85
CA TYR A 349 10.34 -4.80 -21.35
C TYR A 349 10.31 -3.60 -20.40
N PRO A 350 9.62 -2.48 -20.70
CA PRO A 350 9.44 -1.40 -19.72
C PRO A 350 8.79 -1.84 -18.42
N LEU A 351 7.77 -2.70 -18.47
CA LEU A 351 7.09 -3.20 -17.27
C LEU A 351 7.98 -4.12 -16.44
N GLU A 352 8.77 -4.99 -17.08
CA GLU A 352 9.77 -5.83 -16.41
C GLU A 352 10.83 -4.95 -15.71
N ARG A 353 11.34 -3.92 -16.38
CA ARG A 353 12.29 -2.97 -15.79
C ARG A 353 11.69 -2.23 -14.61
N ALA A 354 10.47 -1.72 -14.75
CA ALA A 354 9.78 -1.01 -13.68
C ALA A 354 9.53 -1.93 -12.47
N LEU A 355 9.16 -3.18 -12.71
CA LEU A 355 9.04 -4.21 -11.69
C LEU A 355 10.38 -4.44 -10.99
N GLY A 356 11.48 -4.62 -11.73
CA GLY A 356 12.83 -4.75 -11.17
C GLY A 356 13.23 -3.54 -10.31
N HIS A 357 12.95 -2.31 -10.76
CA HIS A 357 13.19 -1.09 -9.98
C HIS A 357 12.33 -1.03 -8.70
N SER A 358 11.07 -1.45 -8.76
CA SER A 358 10.19 -1.51 -7.57
C SER A 358 10.69 -2.53 -6.54
N LEU A 359 11.42 -3.55 -6.98
CA LEU A 359 12.06 -4.56 -6.15
C LEU A 359 13.48 -4.15 -5.71
N GLY A 360 13.95 -2.95 -6.04
CA GLY A 360 15.29 -2.48 -5.67
C GLY A 360 15.50 -2.39 -4.14
N ASN A 361 14.42 -2.20 -3.38
CA ASN A 361 14.43 -2.21 -1.92
C ASN A 361 14.44 -3.63 -1.31
N VAL A 362 14.28 -4.67 -2.14
CA VAL A 362 14.40 -6.06 -1.69
C VAL A 362 15.88 -6.36 -1.45
N PRO A 363 16.25 -6.67 -0.20
CA PRO A 363 17.63 -6.93 0.13
C PRO A 363 18.14 -8.20 -0.54
N ALA A 364 19.44 -8.26 -0.82
CA ALA A 364 20.09 -9.53 -1.12
C ALA A 364 20.04 -10.40 0.14
N LEU A 365 19.61 -11.65 -0.02
CA LEU A 365 19.52 -12.62 1.08
C LEU A 365 20.71 -13.59 0.96
N PRO A 366 21.75 -13.49 1.81
CA PRO A 366 22.94 -14.33 1.70
C PRO A 366 22.67 -15.77 2.15
N GLY A 367 23.37 -16.76 1.62
CA GLY A 367 23.12 -18.17 1.94
C GLY A 367 21.82 -18.71 1.32
N ARG A 368 21.40 -19.89 1.79
CA ARG A 368 20.35 -20.71 1.16
C ARG A 368 18.97 -20.46 1.76
N THR A 369 18.02 -20.13 0.91
CA THR A 369 16.67 -19.67 1.28
C THR A 369 15.61 -20.63 0.76
N LEU A 370 14.70 -21.09 1.60
CA LEU A 370 13.47 -21.76 1.15
C LEU A 370 12.36 -20.73 1.00
N VAL A 371 11.81 -20.56 -0.20
CA VAL A 371 10.68 -19.65 -0.48
C VAL A 371 9.43 -20.46 -0.81
N LEU A 372 8.45 -20.47 0.11
CA LEU A 372 7.18 -21.16 -0.02
C LEU A 372 6.07 -20.17 -0.34
N VAL A 373 5.46 -20.31 -1.52
CA VAL A 373 4.36 -19.46 -2.02
C VAL A 373 3.05 -20.24 -1.98
N ASP A 374 2.10 -19.75 -1.19
CA ASP A 374 0.77 -20.34 -1.10
C ASP A 374 -0.05 -20.08 -2.35
N ARG A 375 -0.61 -21.16 -2.90
CA ARG A 375 -1.46 -21.20 -4.11
C ARG A 375 -2.77 -21.93 -3.84
N SER A 376 -3.16 -22.03 -2.57
CA SER A 376 -4.43 -22.58 -2.12
C SER A 376 -5.64 -21.77 -2.59
N GLY A 377 -6.82 -22.38 -2.58
CA GLY A 377 -8.09 -21.83 -3.03
C GLY A 377 -8.45 -20.51 -2.35
N SER A 378 -8.13 -20.37 -1.06
CA SER A 378 -8.39 -19.14 -0.31
C SER A 378 -7.57 -17.94 -0.82
N MET A 379 -6.39 -18.20 -1.40
CA MET A 379 -5.54 -17.19 -2.02
C MET A 379 -6.10 -16.64 -3.34
N TRP A 380 -7.05 -17.33 -3.98
CA TRP A 380 -7.64 -16.91 -5.26
C TRP A 380 -8.80 -15.93 -5.12
N SER A 381 -9.19 -15.59 -3.89
CA SER A 381 -10.12 -14.50 -3.63
C SER A 381 -9.57 -13.16 -4.14
N SER A 382 -10.42 -12.39 -4.82
CA SER A 382 -10.03 -11.11 -5.42
C SER A 382 -9.59 -10.10 -4.35
N LEU A 383 -8.59 -9.29 -4.68
CA LEU A 383 -8.07 -8.23 -3.79
C LEU A 383 -8.95 -6.97 -3.79
N SER A 384 -10.02 -6.92 -4.59
CA SER A 384 -11.10 -5.91 -4.57
C SER A 384 -12.13 -6.26 -5.65
N ASP A 385 -13.37 -5.78 -5.52
CA ASP A 385 -14.43 -5.95 -6.54
C ASP A 385 -14.04 -5.46 -7.94
N ARG A 386 -13.07 -4.55 -8.02
CA ARG A 386 -12.60 -3.93 -9.27
C ARG A 386 -11.27 -4.49 -9.78
N SER A 387 -10.68 -5.47 -9.11
CA SER A 387 -9.39 -6.06 -9.52
C SER A 387 -9.56 -7.51 -9.94
N LYS A 388 -8.96 -7.87 -11.08
CA LYS A 388 -8.78 -9.27 -11.49
C LYS A 388 -7.64 -9.97 -10.73
N LEU A 389 -6.83 -9.23 -9.99
CA LEU A 389 -5.71 -9.78 -9.22
C LEU A 389 -6.19 -10.31 -7.87
N ASN A 390 -5.67 -11.46 -7.50
CA ASN A 390 -5.95 -12.17 -6.24
C ASN A 390 -4.70 -12.18 -5.33
N ARG A 391 -4.86 -12.67 -4.09
CA ARG A 391 -3.74 -12.79 -3.13
C ARG A 391 -2.64 -13.70 -3.66
N ALA A 392 -3.00 -14.74 -4.41
CA ALA A 392 -2.06 -15.68 -4.98
C ALA A 392 -1.11 -14.99 -5.97
N ASP A 393 -1.59 -14.10 -6.83
CA ASP A 393 -0.75 -13.35 -7.78
C ASP A 393 0.23 -12.45 -7.04
N ALA A 394 -0.25 -11.78 -5.99
CA ALA A 394 0.59 -10.92 -5.17
C ALA A 394 1.66 -11.73 -4.41
N ALA A 395 1.30 -12.91 -3.90
CA ALA A 395 2.22 -13.87 -3.29
C ALA A 395 3.28 -14.38 -4.27
N ALA A 396 2.88 -14.71 -5.50
CA ALA A 396 3.78 -15.20 -6.54
C ALA A 396 4.79 -14.14 -6.97
N VAL A 397 4.36 -12.89 -7.21
CA VAL A 397 5.26 -11.75 -7.52
C VAL A 397 6.29 -11.59 -6.42
N PHE A 398 5.81 -11.58 -5.17
CA PHE A 398 6.65 -11.39 -4.00
C PHE A 398 7.66 -12.54 -3.81
N GLY A 399 7.20 -13.79 -3.90
CA GLY A 399 8.05 -14.97 -3.76
C GLY A 399 9.09 -15.11 -4.87
N ALA A 400 8.68 -14.89 -6.13
CA ALA A 400 9.60 -14.94 -7.27
C ALA A 400 10.66 -13.83 -7.18
N ALA A 401 10.28 -12.62 -6.79
CA ALA A 401 11.20 -11.51 -6.58
C ALA A 401 12.25 -11.82 -5.50
N LEU A 402 11.82 -12.39 -4.36
CA LEU A 402 12.73 -12.78 -3.29
C LEU A 402 13.69 -13.89 -3.73
N ALA A 403 13.20 -14.90 -4.43
CA ALA A 403 14.03 -16.00 -4.93
C ALA A 403 15.10 -15.49 -5.92
N LEU A 404 14.73 -14.59 -6.83
CA LEU A 404 15.67 -14.00 -7.80
C LEU A 404 16.72 -13.07 -7.15
N ARG A 405 16.47 -12.56 -5.95
CA ARG A 405 17.36 -11.68 -5.19
C ARG A 405 18.21 -12.40 -4.14
N ALA A 406 17.81 -13.61 -3.76
CA ALA A 406 18.59 -14.45 -2.85
C ALA A 406 19.87 -14.95 -3.52
N GLU A 407 20.90 -15.19 -2.71
CA GLU A 407 22.14 -15.82 -3.18
C GLU A 407 21.86 -17.22 -3.71
N ASP A 408 21.14 -18.02 -2.93
CA ASP A 408 20.66 -19.35 -3.32
C ASP A 408 19.23 -19.54 -2.78
N ALA A 409 18.27 -19.86 -3.64
CA ALA A 409 16.88 -20.04 -3.23
C ALA A 409 16.18 -21.20 -3.93
N ASP A 410 15.51 -22.02 -3.12
CA ASP A 410 14.52 -22.98 -3.58
C ASP A 410 13.14 -22.31 -3.58
N LEU A 411 12.62 -22.00 -4.76
CA LEU A 411 11.28 -21.43 -4.94
C LEU A 411 10.26 -22.56 -5.09
N VAL A 412 9.27 -22.59 -4.21
CA VAL A 412 8.27 -23.67 -4.13
C VAL A 412 6.88 -23.05 -4.09
N GLN A 413 5.96 -23.56 -4.91
CA GLN A 413 4.54 -23.32 -4.76
C GLN A 413 3.88 -24.43 -3.95
N PHE A 414 2.91 -24.11 -3.10
CA PHE A 414 2.20 -25.12 -2.31
C PHE A 414 0.70 -24.87 -2.21
N GLY A 415 -0.03 -25.95 -1.96
CA GLY A 415 -1.45 -26.01 -1.64
C GLY A 415 -1.78 -27.37 -1.03
N SER A 416 -2.62 -28.19 -1.69
CA SER A 416 -2.77 -29.62 -1.36
C SER A 416 -1.55 -30.47 -1.72
N THR A 417 -0.74 -29.97 -2.67
CA THR A 417 0.55 -30.55 -3.06
C THR A 417 1.60 -29.44 -3.07
N SER A 418 2.88 -29.77 -3.16
CA SER A 418 3.95 -28.78 -3.25
C SER A 418 4.96 -29.13 -4.34
N GLN A 419 5.41 -28.15 -5.11
CA GLN A 419 6.29 -28.34 -6.26
C GLN A 419 7.30 -27.20 -6.39
N VAL A 420 8.54 -27.54 -6.76
CA VAL A 420 9.56 -26.54 -7.09
C VAL A 420 9.14 -25.80 -8.36
N VAL A 421 9.25 -24.47 -8.33
CA VAL A 421 9.09 -23.61 -9.49
C VAL A 421 10.48 -23.34 -10.05
N PRO A 422 10.87 -23.92 -11.19
CA PRO A 422 12.18 -23.69 -11.76
C PRO A 422 12.33 -22.23 -12.18
N TYR A 423 13.51 -21.66 -12.00
CA TYR A 423 13.88 -20.34 -12.48
C TYR A 423 15.39 -20.27 -12.71
N SER A 424 15.82 -19.30 -13.53
CA SER A 424 17.25 -19.01 -13.73
C SER A 424 17.63 -17.66 -13.10
N ARG A 425 18.88 -17.51 -12.65
CA ARG A 425 19.38 -16.21 -12.19
C ARG A 425 19.26 -15.17 -13.31
N GLY A 426 18.68 -14.02 -12.98
CA GLY A 426 18.44 -12.93 -13.95
C GLY A 426 17.27 -13.16 -14.90
N GLU A 427 16.48 -14.22 -14.71
CA GLU A 427 15.26 -14.44 -15.47
C GLU A 427 14.20 -13.36 -15.16
N SER A 428 13.34 -13.07 -16.14
CA SER A 428 12.19 -12.16 -15.97
C SER A 428 11.25 -12.68 -14.89
N VAL A 429 10.92 -11.80 -13.93
CA VAL A 429 9.93 -12.12 -12.89
C VAL A 429 8.61 -12.47 -13.55
N LEU A 430 8.18 -11.72 -14.56
CA LEU A 430 6.93 -11.96 -15.30
C LEU A 430 6.88 -13.36 -15.93
N LYS A 431 8.02 -13.89 -16.42
CA LYS A 431 8.12 -15.25 -16.95
C LYS A 431 8.11 -16.35 -15.90
N VAL A 432 8.73 -16.11 -14.75
CA VAL A 432 8.62 -17.05 -13.61
C VAL A 432 7.17 -17.15 -13.14
N LEU A 433 6.41 -16.06 -13.17
CA LEU A 433 5.00 -16.03 -12.74
C LEU A 433 4.07 -16.91 -13.58
N GLU A 434 4.36 -17.08 -14.87
CA GLU A 434 3.60 -17.94 -15.78
C GLU A 434 3.62 -19.43 -15.36
N ARG A 435 4.53 -19.82 -14.45
CA ARG A 435 4.71 -21.21 -13.96
C ARG A 435 3.87 -21.56 -12.72
N PHE A 436 3.27 -20.58 -12.07
CA PHE A 436 2.47 -20.81 -10.86
C PHE A 436 1.06 -21.29 -11.20
N GLY A 437 0.59 -22.33 -10.51
CA GLY A 437 -0.74 -22.92 -10.67
C GLY A 437 -1.66 -22.68 -9.48
N ASN A 438 -2.87 -23.23 -9.53
CA ASN A 438 -3.79 -23.36 -8.38
C ASN A 438 -3.65 -24.77 -7.81
N LEU A 439 -3.42 -24.88 -6.50
CA LEU A 439 -3.09 -26.15 -5.84
C LEU A 439 -4.13 -26.61 -4.81
N GLY A 440 -5.29 -25.95 -4.70
CA GLY A 440 -6.40 -26.45 -3.86
C GLY A 440 -6.26 -26.12 -2.37
N GLY A 441 -6.12 -27.12 -1.49
CA GLY A 441 -6.08 -26.93 -0.03
C GLY A 441 -4.83 -26.20 0.47
N THR A 442 -4.64 -26.12 1.80
CA THR A 442 -3.55 -25.35 2.43
C THR A 442 -2.73 -26.24 3.39
N TYR A 443 -1.78 -27.01 2.84
CA TYR A 443 -0.94 -27.95 3.61
C TYR A 443 0.45 -27.38 3.92
N THR A 444 0.50 -26.22 4.57
CA THR A 444 1.75 -25.48 4.86
C THR A 444 2.79 -26.33 5.58
N ALA A 445 2.40 -27.05 6.64
CA ALA A 445 3.33 -27.86 7.42
C ALA A 445 3.91 -29.04 6.63
N GLN A 446 3.15 -29.59 5.69
CA GLN A 446 3.62 -30.64 4.79
C GLN A 446 4.67 -30.10 3.81
N ALA A 447 4.38 -28.97 3.17
CA ALA A 447 5.29 -28.34 2.22
C ALA A 447 6.66 -28.01 2.88
N VAL A 448 6.65 -27.55 4.13
CA VAL A 448 7.90 -27.33 4.88
C VAL A 448 8.68 -28.63 5.09
N ARG A 449 8.06 -29.76 5.46
CA ARG A 449 8.81 -31.04 5.61
C ARG A 449 9.40 -31.51 4.30
N GLU A 450 8.61 -31.40 3.23
CA GLU A 450 8.97 -31.90 1.92
C GLU A 450 10.15 -31.14 1.34
N HIS A 451 10.25 -29.83 1.57
CA HIS A 451 11.25 -28.99 0.90
C HIS A 451 12.35 -28.46 1.81
N TYR A 452 12.19 -28.45 3.14
CA TYR A 452 13.29 -28.03 4.02
C TYR A 452 14.45 -29.03 3.98
N ARG A 453 15.62 -28.55 3.56
CA ARG A 453 16.83 -29.35 3.32
C ARG A 453 18.08 -28.64 3.83
N GLY A 454 18.02 -28.19 5.09
CA GLY A 454 19.13 -27.48 5.75
C GLY A 454 19.32 -26.05 5.25
N HIS A 455 18.22 -25.39 4.87
CA HIS A 455 18.24 -23.97 4.49
C HIS A 455 18.61 -23.08 5.68
N ASP A 456 19.30 -21.99 5.39
CA ASP A 456 19.67 -20.97 6.39
C ASP A 456 18.45 -20.15 6.84
N ARG A 457 17.39 -20.13 6.02
CA ARG A 457 16.12 -19.46 6.33
C ARG A 457 14.93 -20.06 5.59
N VAL A 458 13.74 -19.86 6.13
CA VAL A 458 12.46 -20.23 5.49
C VAL A 458 11.53 -19.01 5.40
N LEU A 459 11.02 -18.73 4.21
CA LEU A 459 10.04 -17.69 3.90
C LEU A 459 8.72 -18.36 3.49
N ILE A 460 7.63 -18.08 4.21
CA ILE A 460 6.30 -18.65 3.92
C ILE A 460 5.34 -17.50 3.62
N ILE A 461 4.78 -17.47 2.41
CA ILE A 461 3.90 -16.39 1.94
C ILE A 461 2.49 -16.97 1.79
N THR A 462 1.56 -16.58 2.65
CA THR A 462 0.27 -17.28 2.82
C THR A 462 -0.80 -16.36 3.44
N ASP A 463 -2.05 -16.81 3.45
CA ASP A 463 -3.11 -16.25 4.30
C ASP A 463 -3.18 -16.91 5.69
N GLU A 464 -2.38 -17.95 5.94
CA GLU A 464 -2.27 -18.73 7.18
C GLU A 464 -3.49 -19.62 7.52
N GLN A 465 -4.38 -19.90 6.57
CA GLN A 465 -5.54 -20.78 6.81
C GLN A 465 -5.18 -22.26 6.64
N ALA A 466 -4.31 -22.76 7.54
CA ALA A 466 -3.86 -24.14 7.54
C ALA A 466 -5.02 -25.13 7.80
N ALA A 467 -5.07 -26.22 7.00
CA ALA A 467 -6.10 -27.25 7.10
C ALA A 467 -5.95 -28.15 8.35
N SER A 468 -7.06 -28.71 8.86
CA SER A 468 -7.08 -29.54 10.08
C SER A 468 -6.77 -31.04 9.90
N TYR A 469 -6.90 -31.59 8.68
CA TYR A 469 -6.93 -33.04 8.49
C TYR A 469 -5.56 -33.65 8.16
N GLY A 470 -4.93 -34.37 9.10
CA GLY A 470 -3.82 -35.33 8.90
C GLY A 470 -2.47 -34.77 8.38
N TYR A 471 -2.50 -33.64 7.69
CA TYR A 471 -1.40 -32.94 7.05
C TYR A 471 -1.06 -31.61 7.76
N GLY A 472 -1.90 -31.21 8.72
CA GLY A 472 -1.72 -30.03 9.58
C GLY A 472 -0.59 -30.17 10.60
N GLY A 473 -0.34 -29.09 11.34
CA GLY A 473 0.75 -29.00 12.31
C GLY A 473 1.29 -27.57 12.38
N ASP A 474 2.14 -27.28 13.35
CA ASP A 474 2.93 -26.05 13.34
C ASP A 474 3.95 -26.15 12.19
N PRO A 475 3.83 -25.31 11.12
CA PRO A 475 4.72 -25.39 9.97
C PRO A 475 6.18 -25.09 10.33
N THR A 476 6.42 -24.52 11.51
CA THR A 476 7.74 -24.13 11.96
C THR A 476 8.39 -25.16 12.89
N ALA A 477 7.65 -26.20 13.30
CA ALA A 477 8.12 -27.19 14.27
C ALA A 477 9.26 -28.08 13.76
N GLN A 478 9.34 -28.28 12.44
CA GLN A 478 10.39 -29.11 11.81
C GLN A 478 11.63 -28.32 11.42
N VAL A 479 11.54 -26.99 11.42
CA VAL A 479 12.68 -26.12 11.20
C VAL A 479 13.41 -25.96 12.55
N PRO A 480 14.74 -26.16 12.62
CA PRO A 480 15.49 -25.98 13.85
C PRO A 480 15.20 -24.62 14.51
N PRO A 481 15.13 -24.52 15.85
CA PRO A 481 14.87 -23.25 16.53
C PRO A 481 15.93 -22.17 16.26
N THR A 482 17.11 -22.56 15.77
CA THR A 482 18.21 -21.66 15.37
C THR A 482 18.04 -21.07 13.98
N VAL A 483 17.19 -21.67 13.14
CA VAL A 483 16.94 -21.23 11.76
C VAL A 483 15.71 -20.30 11.75
N PRO A 484 15.85 -19.06 11.22
CA PRO A 484 14.75 -18.11 11.14
C PRO A 484 13.67 -18.57 10.15
N VAL A 485 12.41 -18.44 10.59
CA VAL A 485 11.21 -18.64 9.76
C VAL A 485 10.43 -17.34 9.73
N TYR A 486 10.17 -16.83 8.54
CA TYR A 486 9.37 -15.64 8.32
C TYR A 486 8.07 -16.01 7.62
N THR A 487 6.94 -15.68 8.24
CA THR A 487 5.61 -15.81 7.64
C THR A 487 5.14 -14.44 7.16
N TRP A 488 4.82 -14.33 5.88
CA TRP A 488 4.16 -13.17 5.29
C TRP A 488 2.65 -13.41 5.24
N ASN A 489 1.91 -12.70 6.07
CA ASN A 489 0.47 -12.76 6.10
C ASN A 489 -0.14 -11.78 5.09
N LEU A 490 -1.01 -12.30 4.21
CA LEU A 490 -1.70 -11.52 3.18
C LEU A 490 -3.20 -11.25 3.45
N ALA A 491 -3.74 -11.71 4.58
CA ALA A 491 -5.18 -11.68 4.86
C ALA A 491 -5.60 -10.96 6.16
N GLY A 492 -4.68 -10.73 7.09
CA GLY A 492 -4.94 -10.05 8.36
C GLY A 492 -5.92 -10.81 9.28
N TYR A 493 -5.97 -12.14 9.18
CA TYR A 493 -6.81 -12.95 10.06
C TYR A 493 -6.36 -12.84 11.52
N ARG A 494 -7.30 -13.00 12.45
CA ARG A 494 -7.02 -12.93 13.88
C ARG A 494 -6.04 -14.01 14.35
N VAL A 495 -6.13 -15.20 13.75
CA VAL A 495 -5.35 -16.37 14.11
C VAL A 495 -4.27 -16.61 13.06
N GLY A 496 -3.03 -16.82 13.50
CA GLY A 496 -1.92 -17.25 12.65
C GLY A 496 -1.67 -18.75 12.72
N HIS A 497 -1.04 -19.34 11.70
CA HIS A 497 -0.80 -20.80 11.62
C HIS A 497 0.34 -21.30 12.52
N ALA A 498 1.13 -20.37 13.09
CA ALA A 498 2.37 -20.65 13.79
C ALA A 498 2.62 -19.60 14.89
N PRO A 499 3.46 -19.93 15.90
CA PRO A 499 3.94 -18.96 16.86
C PRO A 499 4.73 -17.84 16.19
N SER A 500 4.62 -16.61 16.71
CA SER A 500 5.34 -15.43 16.22
C SER A 500 5.86 -14.59 17.38
N GLY A 501 6.93 -13.84 17.15
CA GLY A 501 7.50 -12.90 18.12
C GLY A 501 8.52 -13.54 19.06
N SER A 502 8.93 -14.78 18.76
CA SER A 502 10.13 -15.40 19.35
C SER A 502 11.32 -15.21 18.40
N ALA A 503 12.53 -15.40 18.93
CA ALA A 503 13.81 -15.05 18.30
C ALA A 503 13.98 -15.40 16.81
N ASN A 504 13.40 -16.50 16.34
CA ASN A 504 13.55 -16.99 14.96
C ASN A 504 12.21 -17.33 14.32
N ARG A 505 11.11 -16.78 14.83
CA ARG A 505 9.75 -16.99 14.32
C ARG A 505 9.08 -15.63 14.19
N HIS A 506 8.99 -15.15 12.95
CA HIS A 506 8.57 -13.79 12.67
C HIS A 506 7.36 -13.82 11.74
N THR A 507 6.38 -12.96 12.02
CA THR A 507 5.28 -12.70 11.10
C THR A 507 5.33 -11.24 10.64
N PHE A 508 5.13 -11.04 9.35
CA PHE A 508 4.99 -9.73 8.71
C PHE A 508 3.63 -9.63 8.03
N GLY A 509 3.16 -8.40 7.79
CA GLY A 509 1.91 -8.15 7.08
C GLY A 509 2.10 -7.21 5.91
N GLY A 510 1.32 -7.43 4.86
CA GLY A 510 1.23 -6.56 3.69
C GLY A 510 2.45 -6.65 2.78
N LEU A 511 2.29 -6.28 1.51
CA LEU A 511 3.35 -6.39 0.48
C LEU A 511 4.07 -5.06 0.23
N THR A 512 4.22 -4.23 1.26
CA THR A 512 4.81 -2.88 1.14
C THR A 512 6.34 -2.92 1.15
N ASP A 513 6.99 -1.92 0.55
CA ASP A 513 8.44 -1.68 0.62
C ASP A 513 9.00 -1.73 2.05
N ALA A 514 8.22 -1.24 3.02
CA ALA A 514 8.59 -1.27 4.42
C ALA A 514 8.69 -2.70 4.97
N ALA A 515 7.79 -3.60 4.55
CA ALA A 515 7.81 -4.98 4.99
C ALA A 515 9.08 -5.71 4.49
N PHE A 516 9.57 -5.43 3.28
CA PHE A 516 10.81 -5.99 2.75
C PHE A 516 12.05 -5.63 3.57
N ARG A 517 12.15 -4.39 4.06
CA ARG A 517 13.31 -3.94 4.85
C ARG A 517 13.41 -4.63 6.20
N MET A 518 12.30 -5.14 6.74
CA MET A 518 12.29 -5.77 8.06
C MET A 518 13.09 -7.07 8.11
N VAL A 519 13.15 -7.83 7.01
CA VAL A 519 13.93 -9.09 6.95
C VAL A 519 15.42 -8.82 7.20
N SER A 520 16.02 -7.85 6.51
CA SER A 520 17.43 -7.50 6.71
C SER A 520 17.75 -6.91 8.06
N LEU A 521 16.80 -6.20 8.69
CA LEU A 521 17.01 -5.68 10.04
C LEU A 521 17.17 -6.84 11.02
N ILE A 522 16.28 -7.82 10.93
CA ILE A 522 16.29 -9.01 11.80
C ILE A 522 17.53 -9.88 11.53
N GLU A 523 17.86 -10.14 10.26
CA GLU A 523 19.05 -10.93 9.92
C GLU A 523 20.36 -10.24 10.24
N GLY A 524 20.38 -8.91 10.26
CA GLY A 524 21.51 -8.11 10.76
C GLY A 524 21.69 -8.17 12.28
N GLY A 525 20.94 -9.01 12.99
CA GLY A 525 21.01 -9.15 14.44
C GLY A 525 20.37 -8.00 15.21
N ARG A 526 19.57 -7.16 14.55
CA ARG A 526 18.87 -6.03 15.18
C ARG A 526 17.42 -6.39 15.46
N ASP A 527 16.93 -5.97 16.62
CA ASP A 527 15.49 -6.00 16.88
C ASP A 527 14.76 -5.21 15.79
N ALA A 528 13.69 -5.80 15.25
CA ALA A 528 12.74 -5.04 14.46
C ALA A 528 11.68 -4.46 15.40
N ASP A 529 11.43 -3.17 15.28
CA ASP A 529 10.28 -2.51 15.89
C ASP A 529 9.23 -2.17 14.83
N TRP A 530 8.09 -1.62 15.25
CA TRP A 530 7.05 -1.16 14.35
C TRP A 530 7.63 -0.16 13.32
N PRO A 531 7.20 -0.20 12.05
CA PRO A 531 7.78 0.63 10.99
C PRO A 531 7.86 2.14 11.27
N TRP A 532 6.94 2.67 12.09
CA TRP A 532 6.90 4.09 12.47
C TRP A 532 7.72 4.44 13.72
N ALA A 533 8.10 3.45 14.53
CA ALA A 533 8.96 3.68 15.70
C ALA A 533 10.40 3.98 15.28
N ALA A 534 10.88 3.41 14.18
CA ALA A 534 12.20 3.68 13.63
C ALA A 534 12.36 5.12 13.10
N ALA A 535 11.27 5.79 12.71
CA ALA A 535 11.29 7.15 12.17
C ALA A 535 11.50 8.23 13.25
N SER A 536 11.33 7.91 14.53
CA SER A 536 11.52 8.85 15.65
C SER A 536 12.98 8.92 16.13
N ALA A 537 13.84 7.98 15.72
CA ALA A 537 15.24 7.91 16.13
C ALA A 537 16.20 8.71 15.24
N SER A 538 15.68 9.34 14.17
CA SER A 538 16.45 10.11 13.18
C SER A 538 15.99 11.57 13.03
N ALA A 539 15.23 12.09 14.01
CA ALA A 539 14.82 13.49 14.08
C ALA A 539 15.79 14.34 14.90
#